data_AF-A0A7I8WQA1-F1
#
_entry.id   AF-A0A7I8WQA1-F1
#
_cell.length_a   1.000
_cell.length_b   1.000
_cell.length_c   1.000
_cell.angle_alpha   90.00
_cell.angle_beta   90.00
_cell.angle_gamma   90.00
#
_symmetry.space_group_name_H-M   'P 1'
#
loop_
_entity.id
_entity.type
_entity.pdbx_description
1 polymer ?
#
loop_
_entity_poly.entity_id
_entity_poly.type
_entity_poly.pdbx_seq_one_letter_code
_entity_poly.pdbx_strand_id
1 'polypeptide(L)'
;MPWRYAVLIITANFYFVCAWDALKIGIINDHPNLSPIFERDLLSAIQWIESTILVQNASNPFNITWIDVSKCAKTSVSQGSKLIYSNGIRIKSLERLLDSSSFNLILKDGPKECQEDPFLLAAAAPCLQRGNERPRLGIMVVCTNSRAWHGFSSGVDLFKHEILHSLGFGMLNPDLSYKRSPKSEVQSHQIGPNKYRKQDIHYLDFASTAVRFARTHFNCPRITGINAENEEKIHLDEYIFGNELMTPILSKGPNYFTHISALILENTFIGDIPWYKTNRDTVEKESRKYWYGRNAGCDFFSQSCYEYARRRSRFSFPFSAFPFCSENDLRSTVSGHKGKLCMGNGTHGVRINAFCHIQPISGPEKDAISLNEMFPLTFKSRSLAFGSVNGYRSCPMISQVMEANMYNIPENAIPIPC
;
A
#
# COMPACT_ATOMS: atom_id res chain seq x y z
N MET A 1 43.84 60.11 19.85
CA MET A 1 43.37 58.76 19.44
C MET A 1 41.87 58.82 19.21
N PRO A 2 41.37 58.82 17.96
CA PRO A 2 39.94 58.66 17.70
C PRO A 2 39.62 57.21 17.32
N TRP A 3 38.60 56.67 17.95
CA TRP A 3 38.04 55.35 17.69
C TRP A 3 37.33 55.32 16.33
N ARG A 4 37.69 54.38 15.47
CA ARG A 4 36.96 54.07 14.23
C ARG A 4 35.94 52.97 14.53
N TYR A 5 34.65 53.28 14.40
CA TYR A 5 33.60 52.27 14.34
C TYR A 5 33.63 51.61 12.95
N ALA A 6 33.95 50.32 12.92
CA ALA A 6 33.75 49.48 11.74
C ALA A 6 32.28 49.03 11.71
N VAL A 7 31.53 49.50 10.71
CA VAL A 7 30.18 49.00 10.41
C VAL A 7 30.35 47.65 9.71
N LEU A 8 30.02 46.57 10.43
CA LEU A 8 29.96 45.23 9.88
C LEU A 8 28.65 45.10 9.09
N ILE A 9 28.71 45.20 7.77
CA ILE A 9 27.57 44.89 6.89
C ILE A 9 27.48 43.36 6.83
N ILE A 10 26.59 42.79 7.65
CA ILE A 10 26.22 41.37 7.54
C ILE A 10 25.30 41.25 6.33
N THR A 11 25.83 40.77 5.20
CA THR A 11 25.00 40.33 4.08
C THR A 11 24.27 39.06 4.50
N ALA A 12 23.00 39.20 4.88
CA ALA A 12 22.11 38.07 5.09
C ALA A 12 21.95 37.34 3.74
N ASN A 13 22.62 36.20 3.59
CA ASN A 13 22.27 35.24 2.54
C ASN A 13 20.85 34.79 2.80
N PHE A 14 19.89 35.32 2.04
CA PHE A 14 18.56 34.77 1.92
C PHE A 14 18.70 33.38 1.30
N TYR A 15 18.81 32.35 2.14
CA TYR A 15 18.52 31.00 1.71
C TYR A 15 17.08 31.01 1.20
N PHE A 16 16.90 30.85 -0.11
CA PHE A 16 15.59 30.55 -0.69
C PHE A 16 15.07 29.31 0.01
N VAL A 17 14.10 29.49 0.91
CA VAL A 17 13.35 28.39 1.50
C VAL A 17 12.56 27.79 0.35
N CYS A 18 12.94 26.60 -0.12
CA CYS A 18 12.15 25.85 -1.08
C CYS A 18 10.75 25.62 -0.49
N ALA A 19 9.77 26.38 -0.98
CA ALA A 19 8.39 26.24 -0.57
C ALA A 19 7.83 24.93 -1.14
N TRP A 20 7.13 24.17 -0.29
CA TRP A 20 6.41 22.97 -0.67
C TRP A 20 4.95 23.34 -0.91
N ASP A 21 4.44 23.02 -2.09
CA ASP A 21 3.06 23.28 -2.48
C ASP A 21 2.24 22.00 -2.52
N ALA A 22 0.93 22.11 -2.31
CA ALA A 22 0.02 21.00 -2.49
C ALA A 22 0.11 20.46 -3.93
N LEU A 23 0.23 19.15 -4.08
CA LEU A 23 0.14 18.50 -5.39
C LEU A 23 -1.21 18.83 -6.03
N LYS A 24 -1.20 19.39 -7.25
CA LYS A 24 -2.41 19.64 -8.03
C LYS A 24 -2.53 18.64 -9.16
N ILE A 25 -3.65 17.92 -9.21
CA ILE A 25 -3.91 16.87 -10.20
C ILE A 25 -4.91 17.38 -11.24
N GLY A 26 -4.47 17.38 -12.50
CA GLY A 26 -5.36 17.47 -13.66
C GLY A 26 -5.75 16.08 -14.15
N ILE A 27 -7.00 15.90 -14.56
CA ILE A 27 -7.53 14.65 -15.12
C ILE A 27 -7.89 14.89 -16.58
N ILE A 28 -7.38 14.03 -17.45
CA ILE A 28 -7.77 13.91 -18.84
C ILE A 28 -8.59 12.63 -18.94
N ASN A 29 -9.92 12.76 -18.82
CA ASN A 29 -10.80 11.60 -18.82
C ASN A 29 -11.19 11.23 -20.26
N ASP A 30 -10.51 10.23 -20.79
CA ASP A 30 -10.76 9.59 -22.09
C ASP A 30 -11.51 8.25 -21.91
N HIS A 31 -12.00 7.97 -20.70
CA HIS A 31 -12.81 6.79 -20.41
C HIS A 31 -14.28 7.07 -20.76
N PRO A 32 -14.87 6.45 -21.80
CA PRO A 32 -16.18 6.84 -22.34
C PRO A 32 -17.35 6.57 -21.38
N ASN A 33 -17.23 5.55 -20.52
CA ASN A 33 -18.33 5.06 -19.68
C ASN A 33 -17.96 4.95 -18.19
N LEU A 34 -17.22 5.93 -17.64
CA LEU A 34 -16.88 5.90 -16.21
C LEU A 34 -18.15 6.14 -15.38
N SER A 35 -18.52 5.18 -14.53
CA SER A 35 -19.74 5.30 -13.72
C SER A 35 -19.65 6.48 -12.73
N PRO A 36 -20.78 7.09 -12.32
CA PRO A 36 -20.78 8.16 -11.32
C PRO A 36 -20.15 7.77 -9.98
N ILE A 37 -20.23 6.49 -9.61
CA ILE A 37 -19.62 5.94 -8.40
C ILE A 37 -18.09 6.01 -8.51
N PHE A 38 -17.53 5.57 -9.63
CA PHE A 38 -16.10 5.63 -9.86
C PHE A 38 -15.59 7.08 -9.97
N GLU A 39 -16.35 7.97 -10.62
CA GLU A 39 -15.99 9.40 -10.67
C GLU A 39 -15.94 10.00 -9.26
N ARG A 40 -16.93 9.72 -8.41
CA ARG A 40 -16.96 10.20 -7.01
C ARG A 40 -15.77 9.66 -6.21
N ASP A 41 -15.50 8.37 -6.33
CA ASP A 41 -14.42 7.72 -5.57
C ASP A 41 -13.04 8.23 -6.01
N LEU A 42 -12.84 8.42 -7.32
CA LEU A 42 -11.63 9.03 -7.87
C LEU A 42 -11.45 10.48 -7.41
N LEU A 43 -12.49 11.30 -7.46
CA LEU A 43 -12.42 12.69 -6.99
C LEU A 43 -12.09 12.75 -5.49
N SER A 44 -12.65 11.84 -4.69
CA SER A 44 -12.35 11.73 -3.26
C SER A 44 -10.90 11.32 -3.02
N ALA A 45 -10.37 10.38 -3.82
CA ALA A 45 -8.96 9.99 -3.78
C ALA A 45 -8.04 11.16 -4.13
N ILE A 46 -8.37 11.92 -5.19
CA ILE A 46 -7.62 13.11 -5.60
C ILE A 46 -7.61 14.15 -4.49
N GLN A 47 -8.76 14.50 -3.91
CA GLN A 47 -8.82 15.47 -2.80
C GLN A 47 -7.95 15.04 -1.61
N TRP A 48 -7.96 13.75 -1.29
CA TRP A 48 -7.09 13.21 -0.26
C TRP A 48 -5.61 13.33 -0.65
N ILE A 49 -5.24 12.98 -1.89
CA ILE A 49 -3.86 13.10 -2.38
C ILE A 49 -3.39 14.56 -2.38
N GLU A 50 -4.18 15.51 -2.90
CA GLU A 50 -3.81 16.93 -2.97
C GLU A 50 -3.66 17.57 -1.57
N SER A 51 -4.33 17.03 -0.55
CA SER A 51 -4.18 17.50 0.84
C SER A 51 -3.06 16.78 1.61
N THR A 52 -2.55 15.67 1.08
CA THR A 52 -1.57 14.80 1.74
C THR A 52 -0.19 14.90 1.12
N ILE A 53 -0.08 15.04 -0.20
CA ILE A 53 1.18 15.05 -0.93
C ILE A 53 1.50 16.48 -1.34
N LEU A 54 2.72 16.89 -1.02
CA LEU A 54 3.32 18.16 -1.37
C LEU A 54 4.44 17.94 -2.38
N VAL A 55 4.64 18.90 -3.26
CA VAL A 55 5.69 18.91 -4.28
C VAL A 55 6.45 20.22 -4.23
N GLN A 56 7.70 20.19 -4.67
CA GLN A 56 8.42 21.41 -4.98
C GLN A 56 8.09 21.85 -6.41
N ASN A 57 7.96 23.16 -6.62
CA ASN A 57 7.95 23.70 -7.97
C ASN A 57 9.33 23.49 -8.58
N ALA A 58 9.36 22.90 -9.77
CA ALA A 58 10.60 22.79 -10.53
C ALA A 58 11.09 24.21 -10.85
N SER A 59 12.38 24.47 -10.70
CA SER A 59 12.98 25.77 -11.05
C SER A 59 12.83 26.09 -12.54
N ASN A 60 12.68 25.06 -13.38
CA ASN A 60 12.44 25.18 -14.81
C ASN A 60 11.52 24.04 -15.30
N PRO A 61 10.20 24.11 -15.05
CA PRO A 61 9.29 23.03 -15.39
C PRO A 61 9.26 22.85 -16.91
N PHE A 62 9.47 21.62 -17.40
CA PHE A 62 9.32 21.36 -18.82
C PHE A 62 7.85 21.48 -19.24
N ASN A 63 7.59 22.09 -20.41
CA ASN A 63 6.24 22.19 -20.96
C ASN A 63 5.77 20.81 -21.42
N ILE A 64 4.57 20.42 -21.00
CA ILE A 64 3.87 19.23 -21.47
C ILE A 64 3.07 19.64 -22.71
N THR A 65 3.25 18.90 -23.80
CA THR A 65 2.56 19.17 -25.06
C THR A 65 1.47 18.13 -25.34
N TRP A 66 0.60 18.42 -26.31
CA TRP A 66 -0.36 17.44 -26.82
C TRP A 66 0.32 16.14 -27.32
N ILE A 67 1.54 16.25 -27.84
CA ILE A 67 2.33 15.09 -28.31
C ILE A 67 2.71 14.21 -27.12
N ASP A 68 3.14 14.81 -26.01
CA ASP A 68 3.47 14.06 -24.79
C ASP A 68 2.23 13.32 -24.23
N VAL A 69 1.07 14.01 -24.23
CA VAL A 69 -0.22 13.42 -23.81
C VAL A 69 -0.63 12.26 -24.70
N SER A 70 -0.57 12.43 -26.03
CA SER A 70 -0.91 11.37 -26.99
C SER A 70 0.04 10.18 -26.89
N LYS A 71 1.35 10.44 -26.70
CA LYS A 71 2.36 9.38 -26.53
C LYS A 71 2.11 8.60 -25.24
N CYS A 72 1.76 9.27 -24.15
CA CYS A 72 1.41 8.64 -22.90
C CYS A 72 0.16 7.76 -23.02
N ALA A 73 -0.90 8.27 -23.65
CA ALA A 73 -2.14 7.52 -23.87
C ALA A 73 -1.96 6.29 -24.76
N LYS A 74 -0.87 6.26 -25.57
CA LYS A 74 -0.60 5.26 -26.64
C LYS A 74 -1.68 5.24 -27.74
N THR A 75 -2.57 6.23 -27.74
CA THR A 75 -3.66 6.46 -28.68
C THR A 75 -3.91 7.96 -28.81
N SER A 76 -4.68 8.38 -29.82
CA SER A 76 -5.19 9.75 -29.87
C SER A 76 -6.19 9.96 -28.74
N VAL A 77 -5.88 10.84 -27.80
CA VAL A 77 -6.85 11.31 -26.79
C VAL A 77 -8.01 11.99 -27.53
N SER A 78 -9.24 11.57 -27.26
CA SER A 78 -10.40 12.08 -27.98
C SER A 78 -10.59 13.58 -27.75
N GLN A 79 -10.94 14.35 -28.79
CA GLN A 79 -11.30 15.77 -28.64
C GLN A 79 -12.52 15.99 -27.72
N GLY A 80 -13.27 14.93 -27.41
CA GLY A 80 -14.38 14.93 -26.45
C GLY A 80 -14.01 14.57 -25.01
N SER A 81 -12.71 14.36 -24.72
CA SER A 81 -12.24 14.01 -23.37
C SER A 81 -12.68 15.05 -22.34
N LYS A 82 -13.23 14.56 -21.22
CA LYS A 82 -13.65 15.44 -20.13
C LYS A 82 -12.40 15.85 -19.35
N LEU A 83 -12.06 17.14 -19.45
CA LEU A 83 -10.94 17.72 -18.70
C LEU A 83 -11.43 18.20 -17.33
N ILE A 84 -10.85 17.66 -16.27
CA ILE A 84 -11.24 17.94 -14.89
C ILE A 84 -10.00 18.40 -14.13
N TYR A 85 -10.13 19.53 -13.45
CA TYR A 85 -9.13 20.03 -12.51
C TYR A 85 -9.61 19.82 -11.09
N SER A 86 -8.66 19.74 -10.15
CA SER A 86 -8.82 19.81 -8.68
C SER A 86 -10.25 20.19 -8.22
N ASN A 87 -10.83 19.35 -7.36
CA ASN A 87 -12.21 19.48 -6.87
C ASN A 87 -13.32 19.32 -7.92
N GLY A 88 -13.06 18.67 -9.06
CA GLY A 88 -14.10 18.35 -10.04
C GLY A 88 -14.45 19.49 -11.00
N ILE A 89 -13.65 20.57 -11.01
CA ILE A 89 -13.87 21.74 -11.86
C ILE A 89 -13.58 21.36 -13.31
N ARG A 90 -14.57 21.50 -14.20
CA ARG A 90 -14.36 21.25 -15.63
C ARG A 90 -13.54 22.38 -16.27
N ILE A 91 -12.48 22.02 -16.99
CA ILE A 91 -11.66 22.95 -17.78
C ILE A 91 -11.96 22.75 -19.27
N LYS A 92 -11.91 23.81 -20.07
CA LYS A 92 -12.23 23.75 -21.51
C LYS A 92 -11.02 23.57 -22.43
N SER A 93 -9.81 23.89 -21.95
CA SER A 93 -8.57 23.82 -22.72
C SER A 93 -7.58 22.90 -22.02
N LEU A 94 -6.93 22.03 -22.80
CA LEU A 94 -5.91 21.13 -22.27
C LEU A 94 -4.70 21.95 -21.79
N GLU A 95 -4.29 22.96 -22.53
CA GLU A 95 -3.15 23.83 -22.18
C GLU A 95 -3.36 24.43 -20.79
N ARG A 96 -4.55 24.99 -20.54
CA ARG A 96 -4.88 25.54 -19.22
C ARG A 96 -4.86 24.48 -18.11
N LEU A 97 -5.30 23.24 -18.40
CA LEU A 97 -5.25 22.14 -17.43
C LEU A 97 -3.79 21.79 -17.09
N LEU A 98 -2.94 21.64 -18.12
CA LEU A 98 -1.53 21.28 -17.99
C LEU A 98 -0.75 22.37 -17.23
N ASP A 99 -1.06 23.65 -17.48
CA ASP A 99 -0.41 24.79 -16.82
C ASP A 99 -0.85 24.97 -15.37
N SER A 100 -2.11 24.63 -15.06
CA SER A 100 -2.67 24.81 -13.71
C SER A 100 -2.37 23.66 -12.75
N SER A 101 -1.83 22.54 -13.26
CA SER A 101 -1.62 21.31 -12.52
C SER A 101 -0.13 20.95 -12.39
N SER A 102 0.23 20.43 -11.23
CA SER A 102 1.57 19.94 -10.95
C SER A 102 1.77 18.53 -11.52
N PHE A 103 0.70 17.75 -11.65
CA PHE A 103 0.67 16.40 -12.18
C PHE A 103 -0.62 16.18 -12.98
N ASN A 104 -0.56 15.41 -14.06
CA ASN A 104 -1.71 15.09 -14.90
C ASN A 104 -1.91 13.58 -15.00
N LEU A 105 -3.16 13.14 -14.90
CA LEU A 105 -3.56 11.75 -14.97
C LEU A 105 -4.48 11.54 -16.17
N ILE A 106 -4.09 10.65 -17.08
CA ILE A 106 -4.94 10.20 -18.18
C ILE A 106 -5.73 8.99 -17.70
N LEU A 107 -7.07 9.10 -17.69
CA LEU A 107 -7.94 7.96 -17.46
C LEU A 107 -8.33 7.36 -18.80
N LYS A 108 -8.15 6.05 -18.95
CA LYS A 108 -8.62 5.32 -20.12
C LYS A 108 -9.37 4.05 -19.74
N ASP A 109 -10.23 3.62 -20.65
CA ASP A 109 -10.65 2.23 -20.71
C ASP A 109 -9.51 1.42 -21.36
N GLY A 110 -9.17 0.26 -20.78
CA GLY A 110 -8.05 -0.57 -21.23
C GLY A 110 -8.51 -1.97 -21.58
N PRO A 111 -9.25 -2.15 -22.69
CA PRO A 111 -9.89 -3.42 -23.00
C PRO A 111 -8.89 -4.57 -23.12
N LYS A 112 -7.64 -4.33 -23.53
CA LYS A 112 -6.61 -5.36 -23.59
C LYS A 112 -6.16 -5.76 -22.19
N GLU A 113 -5.73 -4.79 -21.39
CA GLU A 113 -5.28 -5.02 -20.01
C GLU A 113 -6.37 -5.70 -19.17
N CYS A 114 -7.62 -5.23 -19.28
CA CYS A 114 -8.77 -5.78 -18.56
C CYS A 114 -9.25 -7.16 -19.08
N GLN A 115 -8.87 -7.54 -20.31
CA GLN A 115 -9.16 -8.88 -20.84
C GLN A 115 -8.07 -9.88 -20.48
N GLU A 116 -6.82 -9.44 -20.43
CA GLU A 116 -5.67 -10.26 -20.02
C GLU A 116 -5.78 -10.68 -18.55
N ASP A 117 -6.29 -9.79 -17.68
CA ASP A 117 -6.62 -10.11 -16.29
C ASP A 117 -8.08 -9.76 -15.94
N PRO A 118 -8.98 -10.76 -15.86
CA PRO A 118 -10.40 -10.55 -15.57
C PRO A 118 -10.69 -10.11 -14.11
N PHE A 119 -9.68 -10.12 -13.24
CA PHE A 119 -9.75 -9.64 -11.86
C PHE A 119 -9.08 -8.29 -11.65
N LEU A 120 -8.39 -7.74 -12.65
CA LEU A 120 -7.82 -6.41 -12.59
C LEU A 120 -8.93 -5.37 -12.38
N LEU A 121 -8.80 -4.51 -11.37
CA LEU A 121 -9.74 -3.42 -11.11
C LEU A 121 -9.29 -2.13 -11.79
N ALA A 122 -8.01 -1.82 -11.62
CA ALA A 122 -7.33 -0.69 -12.23
C ALA A 122 -5.82 -1.00 -12.27
N ALA A 123 -5.09 -0.25 -13.09
CA ALA A 123 -3.63 -0.28 -13.13
C ALA A 123 -3.12 1.10 -13.56
N ALA A 124 -2.02 1.54 -12.98
CA ALA A 124 -1.48 2.85 -13.31
C ALA A 124 0.04 2.93 -13.25
N ALA A 125 0.59 3.87 -14.02
CA ALA A 125 2.03 4.01 -14.19
C ALA A 125 2.41 5.45 -14.58
N PRO A 126 3.63 5.90 -14.23
CA PRO A 126 4.17 7.12 -14.80
C PRO A 126 4.45 6.90 -16.29
N CYS A 127 4.17 7.90 -17.11
CA CYS A 127 4.42 7.83 -18.55
C CYS A 127 5.27 8.98 -19.07
N LEU A 128 5.37 10.09 -18.31
CA LEU A 128 6.26 11.20 -18.63
C LEU A 128 7.05 11.64 -17.39
N GLN A 129 8.33 11.28 -17.42
CA GLN A 129 9.37 11.74 -16.52
C GLN A 129 10.56 12.18 -17.39
N ARG A 130 11.14 13.36 -17.13
CA ARG A 130 12.30 13.86 -17.87
C ARG A 130 13.47 14.08 -16.93
N GLY A 131 14.60 13.43 -17.23
CA GLY A 131 15.81 13.50 -16.41
C GLY A 131 15.53 13.12 -14.95
N ASN A 132 15.98 13.98 -14.05
CA ASN A 132 15.88 13.79 -12.60
C ASN A 132 14.60 14.40 -12.00
N GLU A 133 13.71 14.94 -12.82
CA GLU A 133 12.45 15.49 -12.33
C GLU A 133 11.44 14.38 -12.03
N ARG A 134 10.50 14.68 -11.14
CA ARG A 134 9.37 13.81 -10.85
C ARG A 134 8.48 13.58 -12.08
N PRO A 135 7.71 12.46 -12.11
CA PRO A 135 6.65 12.30 -13.08
C PRO A 135 5.69 13.49 -13.08
N ARG A 136 5.31 13.96 -14.28
CA ARG A 136 4.28 15.00 -14.47
C ARG A 136 3.05 14.51 -15.23
N LEU A 137 3.15 13.33 -15.84
CA LEU A 137 2.04 12.66 -16.51
C LEU A 137 2.06 11.18 -16.13
N GLY A 138 0.89 10.67 -15.76
CA GLY A 138 0.63 9.24 -15.57
C GLY A 138 -0.59 8.80 -16.34
N ILE A 139 -0.70 7.49 -16.50
CA ILE A 139 -1.86 6.85 -17.11
C ILE A 139 -2.47 5.88 -16.10
N MET A 140 -3.80 5.86 -16.05
CA MET A 140 -4.56 4.91 -15.26
C MET A 140 -5.61 4.24 -16.15
N VAL A 141 -5.59 2.93 -16.12
CA VAL A 141 -6.59 2.06 -16.72
C VAL A 141 -7.60 1.70 -15.65
N VAL A 142 -8.89 1.82 -15.96
CA VAL A 142 -9.98 1.39 -15.07
C VAL A 142 -10.80 0.31 -15.76
N CYS A 143 -10.86 -0.87 -15.17
CA CYS A 143 -11.54 -2.03 -15.75
C CYS A 143 -12.97 -2.12 -15.23
N THR A 144 -13.88 -1.27 -15.71
CA THR A 144 -15.24 -1.14 -15.15
C THR A 144 -16.09 -2.42 -15.24
N ASN A 145 -15.74 -3.34 -16.14
CA ASN A 145 -16.44 -4.61 -16.33
C ASN A 145 -15.79 -5.80 -15.58
N SER A 146 -14.76 -5.53 -14.77
CA SER A 146 -14.06 -6.56 -14.00
C SER A 146 -14.99 -7.27 -13.02
N ARG A 147 -14.81 -8.59 -12.88
CA ARG A 147 -15.60 -9.39 -11.92
C ARG A 147 -15.21 -9.07 -10.47
N ALA A 148 -14.00 -8.57 -10.26
CA ALA A 148 -13.48 -8.24 -8.94
C ALA A 148 -14.24 -7.07 -8.28
N TRP A 149 -14.96 -6.25 -9.05
CA TRP A 149 -15.83 -5.22 -8.49
C TRP A 149 -16.96 -5.80 -7.63
N HIS A 150 -17.34 -7.06 -7.85
CA HIS A 150 -18.38 -7.70 -7.06
C HIS A 150 -17.91 -7.93 -5.61
N GLY A 151 -18.45 -7.12 -4.70
CA GLY A 151 -18.10 -7.17 -3.28
C GLY A 151 -16.80 -6.43 -2.92
N PHE A 152 -16.26 -5.62 -3.83
CA PHE A 152 -15.21 -4.63 -3.52
C PHE A 152 -15.84 -3.26 -3.26
N SER A 153 -15.54 -2.67 -2.11
CA SER A 153 -16.14 -1.41 -1.64
C SER A 153 -15.12 -0.29 -1.38
N SER A 154 -13.83 -0.55 -1.55
CA SER A 154 -12.74 0.39 -1.23
C SER A 154 -12.25 1.16 -2.45
N GLY A 155 -13.17 1.64 -3.30
CA GLY A 155 -12.87 2.34 -4.55
C GLY A 155 -11.97 3.56 -4.37
N VAL A 156 -12.19 4.33 -3.31
CA VAL A 156 -11.34 5.49 -2.96
C VAL A 156 -9.89 5.07 -2.70
N ASP A 157 -9.67 3.97 -1.97
CA ASP A 157 -8.33 3.50 -1.65
C ASP A 157 -7.65 2.89 -2.88
N LEU A 158 -8.40 2.18 -3.74
CA LEU A 158 -7.90 1.75 -5.04
C LEU A 158 -7.37 2.93 -5.86
N PHE A 159 -8.15 3.99 -6.01
CA PHE A 159 -7.68 5.14 -6.79
C PHE A 159 -6.48 5.85 -6.15
N LYS A 160 -6.38 5.91 -4.81
CA LYS A 160 -5.17 6.43 -4.16
C LYS A 160 -3.95 5.55 -4.48
N HIS A 161 -4.10 4.23 -4.38
CA HIS A 161 -3.04 3.25 -4.68
C HIS A 161 -2.51 3.43 -6.11
N GLU A 162 -3.41 3.48 -7.10
CA GLU A 162 -3.02 3.65 -8.50
C GLU A 162 -2.41 5.04 -8.80
N ILE A 163 -2.91 6.10 -8.15
CA ILE A 163 -2.30 7.43 -8.26
C ILE A 163 -0.87 7.41 -7.70
N LEU A 164 -0.61 6.72 -6.59
CA LEU A 164 0.73 6.61 -6.01
C LEU A 164 1.70 5.90 -6.97
N HIS A 165 1.27 4.84 -7.66
CA HIS A 165 2.08 4.23 -8.73
C HIS A 165 2.36 5.23 -9.86
N SER A 166 1.37 6.00 -10.29
CA SER A 166 1.56 7.05 -11.31
C SER A 166 2.54 8.17 -10.89
N LEU A 167 2.69 8.40 -9.58
CA LEU A 167 3.68 9.32 -9.01
C LEU A 167 5.08 8.72 -8.91
N GLY A 168 5.23 7.41 -9.18
CA GLY A 168 6.49 6.68 -9.23
C GLY A 168 6.70 5.68 -8.10
N PHE A 169 5.76 5.50 -7.18
CA PHE A 169 5.90 4.51 -6.11
C PHE A 169 6.07 3.11 -6.69
N GLY A 170 7.19 2.44 -6.41
CA GLY A 170 7.48 1.08 -6.90
C GLY A 170 7.71 0.97 -8.41
N MET A 171 7.51 2.04 -9.19
CA MET A 171 7.57 2.02 -10.66
C MET A 171 8.91 2.53 -11.23
N LEU A 172 9.77 3.08 -10.37
CA LEU A 172 11.07 3.60 -10.78
C LEU A 172 12.15 2.57 -10.53
N ASN A 173 12.98 2.33 -11.52
CA ASN A 173 14.19 1.53 -11.38
C ASN A 173 15.40 2.48 -11.32
N PRO A 174 15.83 2.90 -10.12
CA PRO A 174 16.99 3.76 -10.01
C PRO A 174 18.29 3.04 -10.38
N ASP A 175 19.29 3.80 -10.78
CA ASP A 175 20.67 3.32 -10.84
C ASP A 175 21.11 2.73 -9.50
N LEU A 176 22.06 1.79 -9.56
CA LEU A 176 22.59 1.08 -8.38
C LEU A 176 23.10 2.03 -7.29
N SER A 177 23.56 3.23 -7.65
CA SER A 177 24.03 4.25 -6.70
C SER A 177 22.94 4.75 -5.75
N TYR A 178 21.67 4.69 -6.13
CA TYR A 178 20.53 5.10 -5.29
C TYR A 178 19.83 3.92 -4.61
N LYS A 179 20.16 2.67 -4.98
CA LYS A 179 19.62 1.47 -4.30
C LYS A 179 20.26 1.31 -2.93
N ARG A 180 19.55 1.79 -1.91
CA ARG A 180 19.91 1.65 -0.49
C ARG A 180 19.21 0.47 0.21
N SER A 181 18.47 -0.34 -0.55
CA SER A 181 17.77 -1.52 -0.06
C SER A 181 18.78 -2.66 0.22
N PRO A 182 18.52 -3.53 1.22
CA PRO A 182 19.30 -4.75 1.38
C PRO A 182 19.23 -5.63 0.13
N LYS A 183 20.23 -6.50 -0.03
CA LYS A 183 20.19 -7.52 -1.09
C LYS A 183 19.05 -8.50 -0.82
N SER A 184 18.40 -8.95 -1.90
CA SER A 184 17.44 -10.06 -1.82
C SER A 184 18.12 -11.29 -1.24
N GLU A 185 17.36 -12.09 -0.50
CA GLU A 185 17.88 -13.27 0.18
C GLU A 185 16.87 -14.42 0.16
N VAL A 186 17.36 -15.65 0.24
CA VAL A 186 16.52 -16.85 0.29
C VAL A 186 16.44 -17.32 1.74
N GLN A 187 15.22 -17.36 2.29
CA GLN A 187 14.97 -17.87 3.64
C GLN A 187 14.22 -19.20 3.58
N SER A 188 14.52 -20.09 4.52
CA SER A 188 13.83 -21.38 4.68
C SER A 188 12.95 -21.32 5.92
N HIS A 189 11.64 -21.32 5.73
CA HIS A 189 10.67 -21.23 6.82
C HIS A 189 10.01 -22.56 7.11
N GLN A 190 9.73 -22.84 8.38
CA GLN A 190 8.97 -24.02 8.76
C GLN A 190 7.49 -23.78 8.49
N ILE A 191 6.82 -24.64 7.72
CA ILE A 191 5.39 -24.50 7.38
C ILE A 191 4.51 -25.62 7.98
N GLY A 192 5.13 -26.53 8.74
CA GLY A 192 4.47 -27.60 9.49
C GLY A 192 5.48 -28.40 10.34
N PRO A 193 5.05 -29.40 11.12
CA PRO A 193 5.95 -30.29 11.85
C PRO A 193 6.78 -31.08 10.82
N ASN A 194 8.03 -30.67 10.61
CA ASN A 194 8.97 -31.26 9.64
C ASN A 194 8.77 -30.87 8.15
N LYS A 195 7.95 -29.85 7.82
CA LYS A 195 7.85 -29.31 6.46
C LYS A 195 8.48 -27.92 6.40
N TYR A 196 9.34 -27.67 5.41
CA TYR A 196 10.00 -26.39 5.18
C TYR A 196 9.74 -25.90 3.76
N ARG A 197 9.67 -24.58 3.60
CA ARG A 197 9.53 -23.90 2.31
C ARG A 197 10.61 -22.85 2.17
N LYS A 198 11.35 -22.90 1.06
CA LYS A 198 12.25 -21.81 0.66
C LYS A 198 11.42 -20.67 0.08
N GLN A 199 11.80 -19.46 0.41
CA GLN A 199 11.15 -18.25 -0.05
C GLN A 199 12.19 -17.18 -0.35
N ASP A 200 12.05 -16.54 -1.50
CA ASP A 200 12.82 -15.36 -1.85
C ASP A 200 12.21 -14.14 -1.15
N ILE A 201 13.06 -13.39 -0.45
CA ILE A 201 12.72 -12.15 0.23
C ILE A 201 13.33 -11.01 -0.56
N HIS A 202 12.46 -10.17 -1.10
CA HIS A 202 12.83 -8.95 -1.82
C HIS A 202 12.56 -7.73 -0.95
N TYR A 203 13.29 -6.65 -1.18
CA TYR A 203 13.16 -5.40 -0.43
C TYR A 203 12.84 -4.24 -1.37
N LEU A 204 11.87 -3.41 -0.98
CA LEU A 204 11.53 -2.20 -1.73
C LEU A 204 12.72 -1.26 -1.81
N ASP A 205 12.89 -0.68 -3.00
CA ASP A 205 13.85 0.39 -3.21
C ASP A 205 13.34 1.69 -2.52
N PHE A 206 14.25 2.62 -2.23
CA PHE A 206 13.95 3.87 -1.51
C PHE A 206 13.39 3.74 -0.07
N ALA A 207 13.27 2.53 0.48
CA ALA A 207 12.59 2.30 1.76
C ALA A 207 13.45 2.41 3.02
N SER A 208 14.71 2.85 2.90
CA SER A 208 15.66 2.84 4.04
C SER A 208 15.21 3.65 5.26
N THR A 209 14.51 4.76 5.05
CA THR A 209 13.96 5.62 6.11
C THR A 209 12.72 5.01 6.76
N ALA A 210 11.91 4.28 5.99
CA ALA A 210 10.72 3.58 6.47
C ALA A 210 11.04 2.46 7.46
N VAL A 211 12.26 1.89 7.42
CA VAL A 211 12.72 0.85 8.36
C VAL A 211 12.57 1.29 9.82
N ARG A 212 12.85 2.57 10.14
CA ARG A 212 12.72 3.07 11.52
C ARG A 212 11.28 3.00 12.02
N PHE A 213 10.32 3.38 11.16
CA PHE A 213 8.92 3.28 11.49
C PHE A 213 8.49 1.82 11.63
N ALA A 214 8.86 0.95 10.67
CA ALA A 214 8.55 -0.48 10.74
C ALA A 214 9.06 -1.13 12.04
N ARG A 215 10.31 -0.85 12.46
CA ARG A 215 10.87 -1.35 13.74
C ARG A 215 10.00 -0.97 14.93
N THR A 216 9.49 0.25 14.94
CA THR A 216 8.64 0.76 16.02
C THR A 216 7.25 0.13 15.96
N HIS A 217 6.64 0.11 14.78
CA HIS A 217 5.29 -0.43 14.55
C HIS A 217 5.21 -1.91 14.92
N PHE A 218 6.12 -2.74 14.41
CA PHE A 218 6.14 -4.17 14.69
C PHE A 218 6.76 -4.51 16.05
N ASN A 219 7.38 -3.55 16.74
CA ASN A 219 8.25 -3.78 17.91
C ASN A 219 9.34 -4.83 17.59
N CYS A 220 10.04 -4.62 16.49
CA CYS A 220 11.14 -5.49 16.06
C CYS A 220 12.37 -4.69 15.66
N PRO A 221 13.43 -4.61 16.49
CA PRO A 221 14.64 -3.88 16.15
C PRO A 221 15.47 -4.52 15.03
N ARG A 222 15.22 -5.81 14.70
CA ARG A 222 15.98 -6.58 13.70
C ARG A 222 15.59 -6.31 12.24
N ILE A 223 14.53 -5.54 11.98
CA ILE A 223 14.12 -5.21 10.61
C ILE A 223 15.25 -4.46 9.91
N THR A 224 15.74 -4.97 8.79
CA THR A 224 16.84 -4.39 7.99
C THR A 224 16.36 -3.72 6.71
N GLY A 225 15.18 -4.11 6.21
CA GLY A 225 14.55 -3.55 5.02
C GLY A 225 13.03 -3.66 5.10
N ILE A 226 12.36 -3.08 4.11
CA ILE A 226 10.90 -3.19 3.94
C ILE A 226 10.64 -4.23 2.86
N ASN A 227 9.94 -5.31 3.19
CA ASN A 227 9.71 -6.41 2.28
C ASN A 227 8.84 -5.96 1.09
N ALA A 228 9.25 -6.35 -0.11
CA ALA A 228 8.46 -6.26 -1.31
C ALA A 228 7.71 -7.57 -1.54
N GLU A 229 6.58 -7.50 -2.24
CA GLU A 229 5.80 -8.68 -2.65
C GLU A 229 6.64 -9.66 -3.47
N ASN A 230 7.38 -9.15 -4.44
CA ASN A 230 8.13 -9.94 -5.42
C ASN A 230 9.38 -9.20 -5.92
N GLU A 231 10.07 -9.76 -6.92
CA GLU A 231 11.29 -9.19 -7.50
C GLU A 231 11.06 -7.84 -8.22
N GLU A 232 9.84 -7.59 -8.70
CA GLU A 232 9.48 -6.35 -9.40
C GLU A 232 9.44 -5.16 -8.44
N LYS A 233 9.29 -5.41 -7.12
CA LYS A 233 9.35 -4.41 -6.05
C LYS A 233 8.36 -3.26 -6.25
N ILE A 234 7.19 -3.56 -6.81
CA ILE A 234 6.12 -2.59 -7.03
C ILE A 234 5.32 -2.36 -5.74
N HIS A 235 5.00 -3.43 -5.03
CA HIS A 235 4.16 -3.40 -3.84
C HIS A 235 4.90 -3.82 -2.57
N LEU A 236 4.33 -3.42 -1.43
CA LEU A 236 4.62 -3.97 -0.13
C LEU A 236 4.16 -5.44 -0.04
N ASP A 237 4.95 -6.26 0.67
CA ASP A 237 4.62 -7.65 0.98
C ASP A 237 3.32 -7.77 1.81
N GLU A 238 2.22 -8.16 1.16
CA GLU A 238 0.89 -8.25 1.80
C GLU A 238 0.90 -9.12 3.06
N TYR A 239 1.69 -10.20 3.09
CA TYR A 239 1.80 -11.07 4.25
C TYR A 239 2.23 -10.28 5.51
N ILE A 240 3.18 -9.35 5.36
CA ILE A 240 3.75 -8.54 6.43
C ILE A 240 2.93 -7.28 6.69
N PHE A 241 2.42 -6.65 5.63
CA PHE A 241 1.83 -5.31 5.70
C PHE A 241 0.29 -5.31 5.63
N GLY A 242 -0.36 -6.40 5.26
CA GLY A 242 -1.80 -6.58 5.33
C GLY A 242 -2.58 -5.47 4.61
N ASN A 243 -3.37 -4.70 5.37
CA ASN A 243 -4.17 -3.59 4.86
C ASN A 243 -3.43 -2.24 4.83
N GLU A 244 -2.12 -2.26 4.54
CA GLU A 244 -1.40 -1.06 4.11
C GLU A 244 -1.84 -0.71 2.68
N LEU A 245 -1.93 0.57 2.36
CA LEU A 245 -2.44 1.04 1.06
C LEU A 245 -1.63 0.52 -0.14
N MET A 246 -0.32 0.28 0.01
CA MET A 246 0.56 -0.11 -1.11
C MET A 246 0.85 -1.62 -1.16
N THR A 247 0.01 -2.46 -0.58
CA THR A 247 0.03 -3.91 -0.82
C THR A 247 -0.69 -4.25 -2.13
N PRO A 248 -0.39 -5.40 -2.78
CA PRO A 248 -0.99 -5.80 -4.07
C PRO A 248 -2.49 -6.08 -3.99
N ILE A 249 -3.00 -6.41 -2.81
CA ILE A 249 -4.39 -6.78 -2.60
C ILE A 249 -4.96 -5.85 -1.54
N LEU A 250 -5.86 -4.97 -1.98
CA LEU A 250 -6.57 -4.09 -1.08
C LEU A 250 -7.65 -4.86 -0.34
N SER A 251 -7.70 -4.64 0.98
CA SER A 251 -8.80 -5.15 1.79
C SER A 251 -10.12 -4.49 1.37
N LYS A 252 -11.24 -5.20 1.57
CA LYS A 252 -12.60 -4.68 1.31
C LYS A 252 -13.00 -3.52 2.23
N GLY A 253 -12.20 -3.24 3.24
CA GLY A 253 -12.38 -2.18 4.21
C GLY A 253 -11.26 -1.14 4.08
N PRO A 254 -11.00 -0.37 5.15
CA PRO A 254 -10.00 0.69 5.10
C PRO A 254 -8.58 0.17 4.88
N ASN A 255 -7.90 0.73 3.87
CA ASN A 255 -6.48 0.54 3.64
C ASN A 255 -5.72 1.83 3.99
N TYR A 256 -4.63 1.69 4.76
CA TYR A 256 -4.01 2.83 5.40
C TYR A 256 -2.73 3.26 4.68
N PHE A 257 -2.64 4.53 4.30
CA PHE A 257 -1.37 5.13 3.86
C PHE A 257 -0.55 5.52 5.08
N THR A 258 0.36 4.63 5.47
CA THR A 258 1.13 4.80 6.71
C THR A 258 2.43 5.56 6.48
N HIS A 259 3.16 5.82 7.57
CA HIS A 259 4.55 6.29 7.51
C HIS A 259 5.45 5.37 6.68
N ILE A 260 5.12 4.09 6.48
CA ILE A 260 5.90 3.21 5.60
C ILE A 260 5.86 3.75 4.17
N SER A 261 4.67 3.83 3.59
CA SER A 261 4.47 4.28 2.22
C SER A 261 4.78 5.77 2.03
N ALA A 262 4.48 6.61 3.03
CA ALA A 262 4.86 8.01 3.02
C ALA A 262 6.38 8.21 2.94
N LEU A 263 7.15 7.54 3.80
CA LEU A 263 8.60 7.68 3.81
C LEU A 263 9.25 7.10 2.54
N ILE A 264 8.70 6.02 1.99
CA ILE A 264 9.15 5.49 0.68
C ILE A 264 8.91 6.54 -0.41
N LEU A 265 7.71 7.14 -0.47
CA LEU A 265 7.39 8.16 -1.45
C LEU A 265 8.30 9.39 -1.33
N GLU A 266 8.53 9.89 -0.11
CA GLU A 266 9.45 11.02 0.13
C GLU A 266 10.89 10.72 -0.27
N ASN A 267 11.29 9.45 -0.25
CA ASN A 267 12.61 9.00 -0.68
C ASN A 267 12.63 8.55 -2.14
N THR A 268 11.52 8.61 -2.85
CA THR A 268 11.43 8.28 -4.27
C THR A 268 11.83 9.51 -5.09
N PHE A 269 13.11 9.55 -5.49
CA PHE A 269 13.66 10.60 -6.37
C PHE A 269 14.91 10.10 -7.10
N ILE A 270 15.27 10.81 -8.17
CA ILE A 270 16.54 10.66 -8.88
C ILE A 270 17.30 11.98 -8.75
N GLY A 271 18.62 11.91 -8.51
CA GLY A 271 19.44 13.09 -8.25
C GLY A 271 19.51 13.41 -6.74
N ASP A 272 19.62 14.70 -6.40
CA ASP A 272 19.92 15.14 -5.04
C ASP A 272 18.71 15.71 -4.28
N ILE A 273 17.60 15.96 -4.98
CA ILE A 273 16.44 16.68 -4.44
C ILE A 273 15.22 15.76 -4.36
N PRO A 274 14.62 15.59 -3.17
CA PRO A 274 13.36 14.86 -3.01
C PRO A 274 12.22 15.48 -3.81
N TRP A 275 11.44 14.63 -4.47
CA TRP A 275 10.31 15.08 -5.29
C TRP A 275 9.06 15.42 -4.47
N TYR A 276 8.87 14.67 -3.39
CA TYR A 276 7.65 14.69 -2.61
C TYR A 276 7.94 14.92 -1.13
N LYS A 277 6.97 15.55 -0.48
CA LYS A 277 6.84 15.58 0.98
C LYS A 277 5.41 15.24 1.34
N THR A 278 5.19 14.64 2.48
CA THR A 278 3.84 14.32 2.94
C THR A 278 3.40 15.20 4.10
N ASN A 279 2.10 15.44 4.19
CA ASN A 279 1.47 16.08 5.33
C ASN A 279 1.53 15.12 6.52
N ARG A 280 2.46 15.40 7.43
CA ARG A 280 2.76 14.55 8.58
C ARG A 280 1.54 14.28 9.45
N ASP A 281 0.63 15.23 9.63
CA ASP A 281 -0.54 15.06 10.49
C ASP A 281 -1.54 14.06 9.88
N THR A 282 -1.75 14.14 8.56
CA THR A 282 -2.58 13.17 7.83
C THR A 282 -1.99 11.78 7.90
N VAL A 283 -0.68 11.64 7.61
CA VAL A 283 0.02 10.35 7.64
C VAL A 283 0.04 9.74 9.04
N GLU A 284 0.26 10.57 10.06
CA GLU A 284 0.25 10.12 11.46
C GLU A 284 -1.14 9.61 11.85
N LYS A 285 -2.21 10.31 11.48
CA LYS A 285 -3.59 9.89 11.76
C LYS A 285 -3.93 8.52 11.15
N GLU A 286 -3.54 8.29 9.90
CA GLU A 286 -3.72 6.99 9.24
C GLU A 286 -2.84 5.91 9.89
N SER A 287 -1.58 6.25 10.19
CA SER A 287 -0.62 5.34 10.83
C SER A 287 -1.07 4.87 12.21
N ARG A 288 -1.77 5.71 12.99
CA ARG A 288 -2.32 5.30 14.31
C ARG A 288 -3.49 4.33 14.19
N LYS A 289 -4.27 4.38 13.10
CA LYS A 289 -5.38 3.43 12.87
C LYS A 289 -4.90 2.08 12.33
N TYR A 290 -3.73 2.05 11.71
CA TYR A 290 -3.13 0.84 11.19
C TYR A 290 -2.75 -0.13 12.33
N TRP A 291 -3.50 -1.21 12.47
CA TRP A 291 -3.38 -2.20 13.55
C TRP A 291 -2.63 -3.47 13.14
N TYR A 292 -2.50 -3.75 11.83
CA TYR A 292 -1.94 -5.00 11.34
C TYR A 292 -0.48 -5.16 11.75
N GLY A 293 -0.16 -6.28 12.41
CA GLY A 293 1.20 -6.56 12.90
C GLY A 293 1.72 -5.64 14.02
N ARG A 294 0.92 -4.70 14.54
CA ARG A 294 1.38 -3.77 15.58
C ARG A 294 1.82 -4.52 16.85
N ASN A 295 3.04 -4.24 17.30
CA ASN A 295 3.70 -4.91 18.44
C ASN A 295 3.74 -6.45 18.33
N ALA A 296 3.65 -7.02 17.11
CA ALA A 296 3.66 -8.47 16.91
C ALA A 296 5.04 -9.10 17.15
N GLY A 297 6.10 -8.29 17.19
CA GLY A 297 7.47 -8.70 17.48
C GLY A 297 8.22 -9.25 16.26
N CYS A 298 9.50 -9.53 16.44
CA CYS A 298 10.34 -10.03 15.33
C CYS A 298 9.91 -11.38 14.78
N ASP A 299 9.31 -12.24 15.60
CA ASP A 299 8.82 -13.53 15.14
C ASP A 299 7.73 -13.39 14.07
N PHE A 300 6.89 -12.35 14.16
CA PHE A 300 5.88 -12.07 13.12
C PHE A 300 6.53 -11.66 11.80
N PHE A 301 7.52 -10.76 11.88
CA PHE A 301 8.15 -10.19 10.70
C PHE A 301 9.06 -11.17 9.97
N SER A 302 9.76 -12.05 10.69
CA SER A 302 10.85 -12.86 10.13
C SER A 302 10.54 -14.35 9.96
N GLN A 303 9.34 -14.82 10.28
CA GLN A 303 8.99 -16.25 10.25
C GLN A 303 7.69 -16.50 9.52
N SER A 304 7.41 -17.77 9.22
CA SER A 304 6.10 -18.15 8.71
C SER A 304 5.00 -17.95 9.75
N CYS A 305 3.77 -17.84 9.26
CA CYS A 305 2.59 -17.82 10.11
C CYS A 305 2.46 -19.10 10.95
N TYR A 306 2.98 -20.24 10.49
CA TYR A 306 3.03 -21.46 11.29
C TYR A 306 3.91 -21.31 12.52
N GLU A 307 5.15 -20.87 12.34
CA GLU A 307 6.09 -20.70 13.44
C GLU A 307 5.57 -19.66 14.43
N TYR A 308 5.10 -18.53 13.91
CA TYR A 308 4.51 -17.47 14.72
C TYR A 308 3.28 -17.96 15.50
N ALA A 309 2.31 -18.59 14.83
CA ALA A 309 1.09 -19.07 15.48
C ALA A 309 1.38 -20.17 16.51
N ARG A 310 2.33 -21.08 16.23
CA ARG A 310 2.77 -22.10 17.19
C ARG A 310 3.46 -21.48 18.42
N ARG A 311 4.25 -20.41 18.25
CA ARG A 311 4.85 -19.72 19.41
C ARG A 311 3.83 -18.92 20.20
N ARG A 312 2.80 -18.41 19.54
CA ARG A 312 1.71 -17.66 20.17
C ARG A 312 0.66 -18.56 20.84
N SER A 313 0.48 -19.80 20.40
CA SER A 313 -0.49 -20.75 20.98
C SER A 313 -0.23 -21.10 22.45
N ARG A 314 0.97 -20.83 22.98
CA ARG A 314 1.28 -20.94 24.42
C ARG A 314 0.53 -19.93 25.29
N PHE A 315 0.05 -18.83 24.72
CA PHE A 315 -0.77 -17.87 25.43
C PHE A 315 -2.20 -18.40 25.52
N SER A 316 -2.75 -18.42 26.73
CA SER A 316 -4.02 -19.11 27.03
C SER A 316 -5.29 -18.38 26.54
N PHE A 317 -5.17 -17.21 25.92
CA PHE A 317 -6.32 -16.45 25.43
C PHE A 317 -6.56 -16.66 23.92
N PRO A 318 -7.82 -16.68 23.45
CA PRO A 318 -8.16 -16.86 22.03
C PRO A 318 -7.52 -15.81 21.11
N PHE A 319 -7.16 -16.22 19.89
CA PHE A 319 -6.58 -15.37 18.85
C PHE A 319 -5.31 -14.62 19.27
N SER A 320 -4.52 -15.20 20.17
CA SER A 320 -3.22 -14.68 20.58
C SER A 320 -2.18 -14.62 19.44
N ALA A 321 -2.45 -15.33 18.34
CA ALA A 321 -1.66 -15.35 17.10
C ALA A 321 -2.14 -14.35 16.05
N PHE A 322 -2.99 -13.38 16.41
CA PHE A 322 -3.49 -12.34 15.51
C PHE A 322 -2.39 -11.75 14.61
N PRO A 323 -2.64 -11.54 13.30
CA PRO A 323 -3.90 -11.71 12.56
C PRO A 323 -4.19 -13.17 12.12
N PHE A 324 -3.32 -14.10 12.47
CA PHE A 324 -3.47 -15.52 12.15
C PHE A 324 -4.21 -16.28 13.26
N CYS A 325 -4.67 -17.46 12.91
CA CYS A 325 -5.24 -18.44 13.79
C CYS A 325 -4.18 -19.41 14.28
N SER A 326 -4.20 -19.67 15.58
CA SER A 326 -3.49 -20.79 16.19
C SER A 326 -4.25 -22.10 16.01
N GLU A 327 -3.60 -23.21 16.34
CA GLU A 327 -4.22 -24.54 16.38
C GLU A 327 -5.46 -24.58 17.29
N ASN A 328 -5.43 -23.87 18.42
CA ASN A 328 -6.56 -23.79 19.35
C ASN A 328 -7.74 -23.03 18.74
N ASP A 329 -7.47 -21.92 18.05
CA ASP A 329 -8.50 -21.12 17.37
C ASP A 329 -9.18 -21.93 16.26
N LEU A 330 -8.39 -22.74 15.54
CA LEU A 330 -8.89 -23.63 14.51
C LEU A 330 -9.76 -24.75 15.09
N ARG A 331 -9.32 -25.39 16.19
CA ARG A 331 -10.14 -26.42 16.88
C ARG A 331 -11.48 -25.85 17.30
N SER A 332 -11.48 -24.66 17.92
CA SER A 332 -12.72 -23.95 18.30
C SER A 332 -13.61 -23.70 17.09
N THR A 333 -13.04 -23.18 16.00
CA THR A 333 -13.78 -22.87 14.77
C THR A 333 -14.43 -24.11 14.16
N VAL A 334 -13.69 -25.21 14.03
CA VAL A 334 -14.20 -26.47 13.46
C VAL A 334 -15.28 -27.11 14.34
N SER A 335 -15.22 -26.90 15.65
CA SER A 335 -16.29 -27.30 16.58
C SER A 335 -17.49 -26.33 16.59
N GLY A 336 -17.56 -25.38 15.65
CA GLY A 336 -18.67 -24.43 15.52
C GLY A 336 -18.66 -23.28 16.53
N HIS A 337 -17.59 -23.12 17.31
CA HIS A 337 -17.48 -22.09 18.34
C HIS A 337 -16.79 -20.84 17.81
N LYS A 338 -17.46 -19.69 17.95
CA LYS A 338 -16.86 -18.37 17.70
C LYS A 338 -16.10 -17.92 18.93
N GLY A 339 -14.80 -17.66 18.77
CA GLY A 339 -14.00 -17.07 19.83
C GLY A 339 -14.22 -15.57 19.95
N LYS A 340 -13.58 -14.95 20.93
CA LYS A 340 -13.61 -13.51 21.17
C LYS A 340 -12.20 -12.95 20.94
N LEU A 341 -12.05 -12.08 19.95
CA LEU A 341 -10.85 -11.27 19.76
C LEU A 341 -11.08 -9.91 20.46
N CYS A 342 -10.17 -9.48 21.31
CA CYS A 342 -10.19 -8.15 21.91
C CYS A 342 -9.04 -7.31 21.37
N MET A 343 -9.35 -6.13 20.83
CA MET A 343 -8.39 -5.16 20.33
C MET A 343 -8.47 -3.91 21.19
N GLY A 344 -7.36 -3.41 21.72
CA GLY A 344 -7.38 -2.21 22.56
C GLY A 344 -6.02 -1.54 22.73
N ASN A 345 -6.06 -0.36 23.34
CA ASN A 345 -4.89 0.52 23.53
C ASN A 345 -4.64 0.88 25.01
N GLY A 346 -5.16 0.07 25.93
CA GLY A 346 -5.05 0.26 27.38
C GLY A 346 -6.13 1.15 28.00
N THR A 347 -6.78 2.02 27.22
CA THR A 347 -7.90 2.87 27.70
C THR A 347 -9.25 2.47 27.11
N HIS A 348 -9.22 2.04 25.85
CA HIS A 348 -10.41 1.61 25.12
C HIS A 348 -10.14 0.24 24.51
N GLY A 349 -11.17 -0.60 24.47
CA GLY A 349 -11.11 -1.93 23.89
C GLY A 349 -12.40 -2.27 23.16
N VAL A 350 -12.28 -3.03 22.08
CA VAL A 350 -13.41 -3.53 21.29
C VAL A 350 -13.33 -5.03 21.22
N ARG A 351 -14.49 -5.67 21.35
CA ARG A 351 -14.64 -7.12 21.34
C ARG A 351 -15.29 -7.56 20.03
N ILE A 352 -14.64 -8.48 19.35
CA ILE A 352 -15.02 -8.95 18.02
C ILE A 352 -15.26 -10.45 18.12
N ASN A 353 -16.42 -10.91 17.64
CA ASN A 353 -16.66 -12.33 17.48
C ASN A 353 -15.82 -12.80 16.28
N ALA A 354 -14.84 -13.67 16.55
CA ALA A 354 -13.87 -14.08 15.56
C ALA A 354 -13.88 -15.59 15.33
N PHE A 355 -13.51 -15.99 14.12
CA PHE A 355 -13.33 -17.38 13.72
C PHE A 355 -12.28 -17.45 12.60
N CYS A 356 -11.75 -18.64 12.37
CA CYS A 356 -10.74 -18.85 11.35
C CYS A 356 -11.36 -19.02 9.97
N HIS A 357 -10.72 -18.46 8.97
CA HIS A 357 -11.14 -18.64 7.58
C HIS A 357 -10.63 -19.99 7.08
N ILE A 358 -11.57 -20.93 6.92
CA ILE A 358 -11.29 -22.29 6.46
C ILE A 358 -12.18 -22.54 5.25
N GLN A 359 -11.60 -23.04 4.15
CA GLN A 359 -12.34 -23.37 2.95
C GLN A 359 -12.08 -24.82 2.50
N PRO A 360 -13.03 -25.46 1.81
CA PRO A 360 -12.77 -26.71 1.13
C PRO A 360 -11.67 -26.53 0.08
N ILE A 361 -10.83 -27.55 -0.11
CA ILE A 361 -9.86 -27.55 -1.22
C ILE A 361 -10.65 -27.70 -2.53
N SER A 362 -10.84 -26.61 -3.26
CA SER A 362 -11.47 -26.61 -4.58
C SER A 362 -10.45 -26.26 -5.67
N GLY A 363 -9.69 -27.26 -6.12
CA GLY A 363 -8.82 -27.14 -7.29
C GLY A 363 -7.33 -27.44 -7.01
N PRO A 364 -6.50 -27.51 -8.07
CA PRO A 364 -5.07 -27.73 -7.97
C PRO A 364 -4.36 -26.43 -7.60
N GLU A 365 -4.70 -25.81 -6.47
CA GLU A 365 -3.82 -24.79 -5.89
C GLU A 365 -2.55 -25.49 -5.43
N LYS A 366 -1.52 -25.48 -6.29
CA LYS A 366 -0.24 -26.15 -6.05
C LYS A 366 0.47 -25.67 -4.78
N ASP A 367 0.05 -24.54 -4.22
CA ASP A 367 0.68 -23.87 -3.08
C ASP A 367 -0.21 -23.73 -1.83
N ALA A 368 -1.42 -24.30 -1.84
CA ALA A 368 -2.28 -24.34 -0.66
C ALA A 368 -1.66 -25.28 0.40
N ILE A 369 -1.44 -24.76 1.61
CA ILE A 369 -1.03 -25.59 2.76
C ILE A 369 -2.32 -26.16 3.37
N SER A 370 -2.49 -27.48 3.33
CA SER A 370 -3.67 -28.11 3.93
C SER A 370 -3.64 -28.01 5.47
N LEU A 371 -4.81 -28.03 6.11
CA LEU A 371 -4.91 -28.05 7.59
C LEU A 371 -4.06 -29.16 8.20
N ASN A 372 -4.08 -30.33 7.55
CA ASN A 372 -3.36 -31.52 7.99
C ASN A 372 -1.84 -31.40 7.81
N GLU A 373 -1.36 -30.61 6.85
CA GLU A 373 0.09 -30.36 6.72
C GLU A 373 0.60 -29.43 7.82
N MET A 374 -0.21 -28.44 8.22
CA MET A 374 0.16 -27.48 9.24
C MET A 374 -0.04 -28.05 10.67
N PHE A 375 -1.13 -28.80 10.89
CA PHE A 375 -1.53 -29.34 12.21
C PHE A 375 -1.99 -30.82 12.11
N PRO A 376 -1.09 -31.77 11.77
CA PRO A 376 -1.43 -33.17 11.47
C PRO A 376 -2.02 -33.95 12.65
N LEU A 377 -1.66 -33.59 13.88
CA LEU A 377 -2.18 -34.25 15.09
C LEU A 377 -3.62 -33.85 15.43
N THR A 378 -4.12 -32.81 14.78
CA THR A 378 -5.38 -32.16 15.11
C THR A 378 -6.47 -32.43 14.08
N PHE A 379 -6.14 -32.36 12.80
CA PHE A 379 -7.11 -32.46 11.72
C PHE A 379 -6.83 -33.68 10.84
N LYS A 380 -7.74 -34.66 10.85
CA LYS A 380 -7.66 -35.84 9.96
C LYS A 380 -8.25 -35.58 8.56
N SER A 381 -8.93 -34.45 8.36
CA SER A 381 -9.57 -34.14 7.08
C SER A 381 -8.57 -33.50 6.12
N ARG A 382 -8.31 -34.19 5.00
CA ARG A 382 -7.51 -33.66 3.88
C ARG A 382 -8.30 -32.71 2.98
N SER A 383 -9.61 -32.56 3.17
CA SER A 383 -10.47 -31.75 2.29
C SER A 383 -10.56 -30.27 2.69
N LEU A 384 -9.91 -29.86 3.78
CA LEU A 384 -9.90 -28.48 4.25
C LEU A 384 -8.51 -27.88 4.09
N ALA A 385 -8.45 -26.67 3.54
CA ALA A 385 -7.25 -25.85 3.50
C ALA A 385 -7.54 -24.46 4.06
N PHE A 386 -6.46 -23.74 4.32
CA PHE A 386 -6.55 -22.32 4.56
C PHE A 386 -6.84 -21.64 3.23
N GLY A 387 -7.91 -20.87 3.22
CA GLY A 387 -8.15 -19.93 2.14
C GLY A 387 -7.40 -18.66 2.45
N SER A 388 -6.37 -18.38 1.68
CA SER A 388 -6.04 -17.00 1.41
C SER A 388 -5.76 -16.89 -0.08
N VAL A 389 -6.12 -15.75 -0.64
CA VAL A 389 -5.47 -15.21 -1.84
C VAL A 389 -3.95 -15.44 -1.75
N ASN A 390 -3.32 -15.72 -2.89
CA ASN A 390 -1.88 -16.06 -3.00
C ASN A 390 -0.96 -15.15 -2.15
N GLY A 391 -1.32 -13.89 -1.91
CA GLY A 391 -0.52 -12.92 -1.17
C GLY A 391 -0.31 -13.20 0.33
N TYR A 392 -1.20 -13.92 1.04
CA TYR A 392 -0.93 -14.34 2.44
C TYR A 392 -0.26 -15.70 2.57
N ARG A 393 0.31 -16.25 1.48
CA ARG A 393 1.15 -17.45 1.50
C ARG A 393 0.46 -18.70 2.11
N SER A 394 -0.86 -18.78 1.96
CA SER A 394 -1.72 -19.85 2.47
C SER A 394 -1.80 -19.91 4.00
N CYS A 395 -1.72 -18.75 4.67
CA CYS A 395 -1.77 -18.65 6.12
C CYS A 395 -3.20 -18.74 6.69
N PRO A 396 -3.35 -19.31 7.90
CA PRO A 396 -4.64 -19.46 8.56
C PRO A 396 -5.12 -18.12 9.11
N MET A 397 -5.79 -17.30 8.32
CA MET A 397 -6.19 -15.96 8.80
C MET A 397 -7.51 -15.98 9.57
N ILE A 398 -7.68 -14.98 10.44
CA ILE A 398 -8.97 -14.69 11.07
C ILE A 398 -9.91 -14.11 10.00
N SER A 399 -11.14 -14.63 9.89
CA SER A 399 -12.08 -14.24 8.84
C SER A 399 -12.40 -12.75 8.85
N GLN A 400 -12.49 -12.12 10.03
CA GLN A 400 -12.77 -10.68 10.13
C GLN A 400 -11.63 -9.83 9.55
N VAL A 401 -10.38 -10.31 9.58
CA VAL A 401 -9.26 -9.65 8.92
C VAL A 401 -9.42 -9.76 7.41
N MET A 402 -9.69 -10.97 6.89
CA MET A 402 -9.84 -11.21 5.46
C MET A 402 -11.05 -10.52 4.83
N GLU A 403 -12.18 -10.54 5.51
CA GLU A 403 -13.43 -9.91 5.06
C GLU A 403 -13.44 -8.39 5.32
N ALA A 404 -12.36 -7.87 5.90
CA ALA A 404 -12.22 -6.47 6.33
C ALA A 404 -13.34 -5.99 7.26
N ASN A 405 -13.83 -6.89 8.12
CA ASN A 405 -14.87 -6.63 9.10
C ASN A 405 -14.32 -6.11 10.45
N MET A 406 -13.12 -5.52 10.43
CA MET A 406 -12.43 -4.94 11.59
C MET A 406 -12.76 -3.44 11.73
N TYR A 407 -13.99 -3.12 12.14
CA TYR A 407 -14.46 -1.74 12.31
C TYR A 407 -14.28 -1.23 13.74
N ASN A 408 -14.21 0.10 13.88
CA ASN A 408 -14.14 0.81 15.17
C ASN A 408 -12.97 0.40 16.05
N ILE A 409 -11.88 -0.10 15.46
CA ILE A 409 -10.67 -0.44 16.19
C ILE A 409 -10.07 0.85 16.76
N PRO A 410 -9.77 0.93 18.07
CA PRO A 410 -9.15 2.11 18.66
C PRO A 410 -7.81 2.41 17.99
N GLU A 411 -7.43 3.70 17.96
CA GLU A 411 -6.09 4.08 17.53
C GLU A 411 -5.03 3.38 18.40
N ASN A 412 -3.96 2.93 17.75
CA ASN A 412 -2.85 2.18 18.32
C ASN A 412 -3.25 0.85 18.98
N ALA A 413 -4.41 0.29 18.63
CA ALA A 413 -4.86 -0.95 19.21
C ALA A 413 -3.93 -2.13 18.89
N ILE A 414 -3.79 -3.00 19.88
CA ILE A 414 -3.12 -4.30 19.79
C ILE A 414 -4.07 -5.39 20.29
N PRO A 415 -3.83 -6.66 19.94
CA PRO A 415 -4.52 -7.78 20.56
C PRO A 415 -4.27 -7.80 22.07
N ILE A 416 -5.34 -7.89 22.85
CA ILE A 416 -5.31 -7.98 24.32
C ILE A 416 -6.18 -9.15 24.79
N PRO A 417 -5.96 -9.68 26.00
CA PRO A 417 -6.91 -10.60 26.62
C PRO A 417 -8.30 -9.96 26.71
N CYS A 418 -9.30 -10.74 26.32
CA CYS A 418 -10.66 -10.54 26.80
C CYS A 418 -10.78 -11.11 28.23
#